data_AF-A0AAD4EF57-F1
#
_entry.id   AF-A0AAD4EF57-F1
#
_cell.length_a   1.000
_cell.length_b   1.000
_cell.length_c   1.000
_cell.angle_alpha   90.00
_cell.angle_beta   90.00
_cell.angle_gamma   90.00
#
_symmetry.space_group_name_H-M   'P 1'
#
loop_
_entity.id
_entity.type
_entity.pdbx_description
1 polymer ?
#
loop_
_entity_poly.entity_id
_entity_poly.type
_entity_poly.pdbx_seq_one_letter_code
_entity_poly.pdbx_strand_id
1 'polypeptide(L)'
;FVAFFSKLPKKSPETGTIRLFDRTDYYSVHGQDAHYVATHVFCINSVLEYLGAGGKACGLPSVTLSHTLAHSFLRDAIISKQLRVEIWPMPGQGRKASK
;
A
#
# COMPACT_ATOMS: atom_id res chain seq x y z
N PHE A 1 8.95 4.33 -9.70
CA PHE A 1 7.70 3.91 -9.02
C PHE A 1 6.59 4.94 -9.12
N VAL A 2 6.80 6.21 -8.75
CA VAL A 2 5.75 7.26 -8.81
C VAL A 2 5.08 7.36 -10.20
N ALA A 3 5.87 7.40 -11.28
CA ALA A 3 5.33 7.39 -12.65
C ALA A 3 4.55 6.12 -13.03
N PHE A 4 4.86 4.96 -12.41
CA PHE A 4 4.10 3.73 -12.57
C PHE A 4 2.79 3.78 -11.79
N PHE A 5 2.84 4.27 -10.55
CA PHE A 5 1.67 4.44 -9.70
C PHE A 5 0.63 5.37 -10.35
N SER A 6 1.08 6.47 -10.99
CA SER A 6 0.19 7.38 -11.72
C SER A 6 -0.44 6.77 -12.98
N LYS A 7 0.13 5.69 -13.52
CA LYS A 7 -0.41 4.95 -14.68
C LYS A 7 -1.38 3.84 -14.28
N LEU A 8 -1.47 3.49 -13.00
CA LEU A 8 -2.39 2.45 -12.55
C LEU A 8 -3.85 2.90 -12.74
N PRO A 9 -4.77 1.97 -13.04
CA PRO A 9 -6.19 2.29 -13.14
C PRO A 9 -6.66 3.00 -11.87
N LYS A 10 -7.46 4.07 -12.03
CA LYS A 10 -8.12 4.70 -10.89
C LYS A 10 -8.94 3.65 -10.16
N LYS A 11 -8.79 3.60 -8.84
CA LYS A 11 -9.58 2.70 -8.00
C LYS A 11 -11.05 3.09 -8.11
N SER A 12 -11.92 2.11 -8.28
CA SER A 12 -13.37 2.33 -8.20
C SER A 12 -13.69 2.86 -6.80
N PRO A 13 -14.24 4.09 -6.67
CA PRO A 13 -14.54 4.68 -5.37
C PRO A 13 -15.60 3.89 -4.59
N GLU A 14 -16.38 3.05 -5.28
CA GLU A 14 -17.49 2.29 -4.72
C GLU A 14 -17.05 0.98 -4.01
N THR A 15 -15.86 0.45 -4.29
CA THR A 15 -15.49 -0.93 -3.90
C THR A 15 -14.47 -1.01 -2.76
N GLY A 16 -14.01 0.12 -2.21
CA GLY A 16 -13.13 0.13 -1.05
C GLY A 16 -11.85 -0.70 -1.25
N THR A 17 -11.24 -0.65 -2.44
CA THR A 17 -10.10 -1.52 -2.75
C THR A 17 -8.79 -0.95 -2.24
N ILE A 18 -8.06 -1.68 -1.39
CA ILE A 18 -6.73 -1.31 -0.88
C ILE A 18 -5.64 -1.99 -1.71
N ARG A 19 -4.60 -1.23 -2.08
CA ARG A 19 -3.49 -1.74 -2.91
C ARG A 19 -2.24 -1.87 -2.05
N LEU A 20 -1.74 -3.08 -1.93
CA LEU A 20 -0.42 -3.35 -1.35
C LEU A 20 0.55 -3.69 -2.47
N PHE A 21 1.77 -3.18 -2.35
CA PHE A 21 2.87 -3.48 -3.25
C PHE A 21 3.84 -4.37 -2.51
N ASP A 22 4.07 -5.56 -3.05
CA ASP A 22 4.99 -6.53 -2.50
C ASP A 22 6.44 -6.13 -2.86
N ARG A 23 7.30 -5.99 -1.84
CA ARG A 23 8.73 -5.63 -1.96
C ARG A 23 9.64 -6.78 -1.51
N THR A 24 9.16 -8.03 -1.54
CA THR A 24 9.87 -9.23 -1.06
C THR A 24 10.05 -9.30 0.46
N ASP A 25 10.60 -8.26 1.09
CA ASP A 25 10.88 -8.22 2.54
C ASP A 25 9.78 -7.51 3.34
N TYR A 26 9.02 -6.63 2.67
CA TYR A 26 7.96 -5.83 3.28
C TYR A 26 6.88 -5.50 2.24
N TYR A 27 5.75 -4.98 2.70
CA TYR A 27 4.71 -4.43 1.86
C TYR A 27 4.76 -2.91 1.89
N SER A 28 4.49 -2.26 0.75
CA SER A 28 4.33 -0.82 0.69
C SER A 28 2.93 -0.43 0.21
N VAL A 29 2.37 0.62 0.80
CA VAL A 29 1.04 1.15 0.49
C VAL A 29 1.19 2.63 0.16
N HIS A 30 0.48 3.11 -0.85
CA HIS A 30 0.69 4.48 -1.36
C HIS A 30 -0.62 5.22 -1.62
N GLY A 31 -0.57 6.55 -1.61
CA GLY A 31 -1.73 7.41 -1.87
C GLY A 31 -2.70 7.48 -0.68
N GLN A 32 -4.00 7.53 -0.95
CA GLN A 32 -5.03 7.60 0.09
C GLN A 32 -5.05 6.34 0.97
N ASP A 33 -4.69 5.19 0.40
CA ASP A 33 -4.58 3.94 1.15
C ASP A 33 -3.49 4.01 2.22
N ALA A 34 -2.41 4.77 1.96
CA ALA A 34 -1.34 4.95 2.92
C ALA A 34 -1.85 5.67 4.17
N HIS A 35 -2.67 6.71 4.00
CA HIS A 35 -3.33 7.41 5.11
C HIS A 35 -4.29 6.49 5.87
N TYR A 36 -5.05 5.66 5.14
CA TYR A 36 -5.95 4.69 5.76
C TYR A 36 -5.18 3.70 6.64
N VAL A 37 -4.11 3.12 6.10
CA VAL A 37 -3.25 2.18 6.84
C VAL A 37 -2.55 2.87 8.02
N ALA A 38 -2.05 4.09 7.84
CA ALA A 38 -1.41 4.85 8.93
C ALA A 38 -2.36 5.05 10.11
N THR A 39 -3.63 5.36 9.84
CA THR A 39 -4.64 5.60 10.87
C THR A 39 -5.22 4.30 11.46
N HIS A 40 -5.36 3.24 10.67
CA HIS A 40 -5.99 1.99 11.12
C HIS A 40 -5.01 0.97 11.70
N VAL A 41 -3.77 0.93 11.23
CA VAL A 41 -2.75 -0.03 11.68
C VAL A 41 -1.81 0.60 12.70
N PHE A 42 -1.31 1.80 12.40
CA PHE A 42 -0.33 2.47 13.25
C PHE A 42 -0.95 3.50 14.20
N CYS A 43 -2.23 3.86 14.02
CA CYS A 43 -2.94 4.91 14.75
C CYS A 43 -2.26 6.30 14.71
N ILE A 44 -1.25 6.49 13.85
CA ILE A 44 -0.46 7.72 13.75
C ILE A 44 -0.18 8.06 12.29
N ASN A 45 -0.31 9.34 11.93
CA ASN A 45 0.02 9.82 10.58
C ASN A 45 1.53 10.06 10.40
N SER A 46 2.32 10.09 11.48
CA SER A 46 3.77 10.33 11.42
C SER A 46 4.55 9.22 10.73
N VAL A 47 3.94 8.04 10.52
CA VAL A 47 4.53 6.92 9.77
C VAL A 47 4.48 7.13 8.25
N LEU A 48 3.80 8.18 7.78
CA LEU A 48 3.70 8.50 6.36
C LEU A 48 5.01 9.08 5.84
N GLU A 49 5.62 8.36 4.92
CA GLU A 49 6.73 8.83 4.10
C GLU A 49 6.21 9.41 2.79
N TYR A 50 6.96 10.29 2.15
CA TYR A 50 6.55 10.92 0.89
C TYR A 50 7.57 10.60 -0.20
N LEU A 51 7.13 9.89 -1.23
CA LEU A 51 7.95 9.46 -2.36
C LEU A 51 7.85 10.45 -3.52
N GLY A 52 9.00 10.89 -4.05
CA GLY A 52 9.10 11.70 -5.27
C GLY A 52 9.74 13.07 -5.04
N ALA A 53 10.01 13.78 -6.15
CA ALA A 53 10.72 15.07 -6.15
C ALA A 53 9.94 16.20 -5.45
N GLY A 54 8.64 16.01 -5.18
CA GLY A 54 7.76 17.02 -4.59
C GLY A 54 7.74 17.09 -3.05
N GLY A 55 8.51 16.25 -2.35
CA GLY A 55 8.57 16.25 -0.88
C GLY A 55 7.19 16.13 -0.22
N LYS A 56 6.95 16.85 0.88
CA LYS A 56 5.68 16.78 1.64
C LYS A 56 4.48 17.44 0.92
N ALA A 57 4.73 18.33 -0.05
CA ALA A 57 3.70 19.13 -0.73
C ALA A 57 3.19 18.49 -2.03
N CYS A 58 4.05 17.78 -2.77
CA CYS A 58 3.72 17.12 -4.04
C CYS A 58 4.21 15.66 -4.11
N GLY A 59 4.69 15.10 -3.00
CA GLY A 59 5.13 13.70 -2.93
C GLY A 59 3.97 12.74 -2.74
N LEU A 60 4.15 11.52 -3.24
CA LEU A 60 3.21 10.42 -3.07
C LEU A 60 3.31 9.88 -1.64
N PRO A 61 2.26 10.02 -0.79
CA PRO A 61 2.29 9.45 0.55
C PRO A 61 2.44 7.93 0.48
N SER A 62 3.22 7.38 1.39
CA SER A 62 3.71 6.01 1.40
C SER A 62 3.84 5.49 2.82
N VAL A 63 3.44 4.24 3.04
CA VAL A 63 3.67 3.52 4.30
C VAL A 63 4.31 2.19 3.99
N THR A 64 5.29 1.80 4.78
CA THR A 64 5.89 0.48 4.78
C THR A 64 5.30 -0.36 5.92
N LEU A 65 4.96 -1.60 5.61
CA LEU A 65 4.37 -2.58 6.51
C LEU A 65 5.26 -3.81 6.51
N SER A 66 5.61 -4.31 7.70
CA SER A 66 6.20 -5.64 7.82
C SER A 66 5.17 -6.72 7.45
N HIS A 67 5.64 -7.92 7.10
CA HIS A 67 4.77 -9.06 6.81
C HIS A 67 3.75 -9.33 7.92
N THR A 68 4.18 -9.25 9.19
CA THR A 68 3.31 -9.48 10.35
C THR A 68 2.18 -8.46 10.43
N LEU A 69 2.50 -7.17 10.27
CA LEU A 69 1.50 -6.10 10.29
C LEU A 69 0.57 -6.18 9.09
N ALA A 70 1.11 -6.50 7.90
CA ALA A 70 0.32 -6.71 6.71
C ALA A 70 -0.68 -7.86 6.88
N HIS A 71 -0.27 -9.00 7.45
CA HIS A 71 -1.17 -10.14 7.68
C HIS A 71 -2.31 -9.80 8.66
N SER A 72 -1.99 -9.10 9.75
CA SER A 72 -3.00 -8.63 10.70
C SER A 72 -3.99 -7.66 10.04
N PHE A 73 -3.46 -6.70 9.27
CA PHE A 73 -4.25 -5.74 8.53
C PHE A 73 -5.15 -6.40 7.49
N LEU A 74 -4.63 -7.34 6.70
CA LEU A 74 -5.41 -8.08 5.69
C LEU A 74 -6.58 -8.82 6.34
N ARG A 75 -6.34 -9.46 7.49
CA ARG A 75 -7.37 -10.17 8.23
C ARG A 75 -8.51 -9.24 8.64
N ASP A 76 -8.19 -8.09 9.23
CA ASP A 76 -9.20 -7.12 9.65
C ASP A 76 -9.89 -6.43 8.46
N ALA A 77 -9.14 -6.07 7.43
CA ALA A 77 -9.66 -5.42 6.24
C ALA A 77 -10.66 -6.31 5.49
N ILE A 78 -10.39 -7.61 5.37
CA ILE A 78 -11.25 -8.55 4.65
C ILE A 78 -12.44 -8.97 5.51
N ILE A 79 -12.22 -9.26 6.80
CA ILE A 79 -13.26 -9.83 7.67
C ILE A 79 -14.17 -8.73 8.23
N SER A 80 -13.58 -7.69 8.81
CA SER A 80 -14.32 -6.66 9.54
C SER A 80 -14.84 -5.57 8.62
N LYS A 81 -14.01 -5.14 7.66
CA LYS A 81 -14.32 -3.98 6.80
C LYS A 81 -14.90 -4.38 5.44
N GLN A 82 -14.93 -5.68 5.11
CA GLN A 82 -15.37 -6.21 3.81
C GLN A 82 -14.69 -5.53 2.61
N LEU A 83 -13.45 -5.09 2.82
CA LEU A 83 -12.67 -4.40 1.80
C LEU A 83 -12.05 -5.39 0.84
N ARG A 84 -11.87 -4.96 -0.40
CA ARG A 84 -11.12 -5.72 -1.40
C ARG A 84 -9.65 -5.36 -1.30
N VAL A 85 -8.76 -6.35 -1.39
CA VAL A 85 -7.33 -6.11 -1.38
C VAL A 85 -6.69 -6.58 -2.67
N GLU A 86 -5.89 -5.70 -3.30
CA GLU A 86 -5.09 -5.98 -4.48
C GLU A 86 -3.61 -5.98 -4.11
N ILE A 87 -2.93 -7.12 -4.31
CA ILE A 87 -1.48 -7.24 -4.10
C ILE A 87 -0.79 -7.14 -5.45
N TRP A 88 -0.04 -6.06 -5.64
CA TRP A 88 0.72 -5.78 -6.85
C TRP A 88 2.19 -6.20 -6.65
N PRO A 89 2.70 -7.14 -7.45
CA PRO A 89 4.13 -7.43 -7.44
C PRO A 89 4.91 -6.26 -8.06
N MET A 90 6.16 -6.08 -7.66
CA MET A 90 7.01 -5.03 -8.22
C MET A 90 7.24 -5.26 -9.73
N PRO A 91 7.00 -4.25 -10.60
CA PRO A 91 7.36 -4.36 -12.01
C PRO A 91 8.89 -4.35 -12.13
N GLY A 92 9.46 -5.49 -12.51
CA GLY A 92 10.91 -5.66 -12.74
C GLY A 92 11.59 -6.67 -11.80
N GLN A 93 10.96 -7.07 -10.70
CA GLN A 93 11.44 -8.20 -9.90
C GLN A 93 10.52 -9.38 -10.19
N GLY A 94 10.87 -10.14 -11.23
CA GLY A 94 10.23 -11.42 -11.48
C GLY A 94 10.28 -12.23 -10.19
N ARG A 95 9.12 -12.59 -9.63
CA ARG A 95 9.03 -13.57 -8.55
C ARG A 95 9.79 -14.80 -9.01
N LYS A 96 11.03 -14.97 -8.55
CA LYS A 96 11.61 -16.30 -8.47
C LYS A 96 10.86 -16.95 -7.33
N ALA A 97 9.80 -17.66 -7.68
CA ALA A 97 9.19 -18.62 -6.78
C ALA A 97 10.30 -19.61 -6.40
N SER A 98 10.90 -19.42 -5.22
CA SER A 98 11.73 -20.47 -4.65
C SER A 98 10.80 -21.63 -4.32
N LYS A 99 11.13 -22.75 -4.95
CA LYS A 99 10.41 -24.01 -5.04
C LYS A 99 10.43 -24.76 -3.73
#